data_AF-O30342-F1
#
_entry.id   AF-O30342-F1
#
_cell.length_a   1.000
_cell.length_b   1.000
_cell.length_c   1.000
_cell.angle_alpha   90.00
_cell.angle_beta   90.00
_cell.angle_gamma   90.00
#
_symmetry.space_group_name_H-M   'P 1'
#
loop_
_entity.id
_entity.type
_entity.pdbx_description
1 polymer ?
#
loop_
_entity_poly.entity_id
_entity_poly.type
_entity_poly.pdbx_seq_one_letter_code
_entity_poly.pdbx_strand_id
1 'polypeptide(L)'
;MKHTVEVMISEQEVAQRIRELGQQITEHYQGSSDLVLVGLLRGSFVFMADLARQIHLTHQVDFMTASSYGNSMQSSRDVRILKD
;
A
#
# COMPACT_ATOMS: atom_id res chain seq x y z
N MET A 1 22.50 23.52 6.78
CA MET A 1 22.75 22.16 7.32
C MET A 1 22.90 21.21 6.15
N LYS A 2 23.95 20.37 6.10
CA LYS A 2 24.02 19.25 5.15
C LYS A 2 23.11 18.15 5.68
N HIS A 3 22.07 17.80 4.94
CA HIS A 3 21.27 16.61 5.24
C HIS A 3 22.01 15.39 4.70
N THR A 4 22.35 14.45 5.57
CA THR A 4 22.87 13.14 5.19
C THR A 4 21.66 12.21 5.04
N VAL A 5 21.50 11.61 3.87
CA VAL A 5 20.48 10.59 3.63
C VAL A 5 21.16 9.24 3.77
N GLU A 6 20.77 8.50 4.81
CA GLU A 6 21.22 7.12 5.02
C GLU A 6 20.17 6.15 4.48
N VAL A 7 20.64 5.09 3.81
CA VAL A 7 19.76 4.05 3.30
C VAL A 7 19.34 3.17 4.47
N MET A 8 18.07 3.26 4.88
CA MET A 8 17.52 2.41 5.94
C MET A 8 17.16 1.01 5.45
N ILE A 9 16.61 0.92 4.24
CA ILE A 9 16.23 -0.34 3.59
C ILE A 9 16.63 -0.20 2.13
N SER A 10 17.42 -1.15 1.62
CA SER A 10 17.82 -1.12 0.23
C SER A 10 16.64 -1.40 -0.70
N GLU A 11 16.72 -0.90 -1.93
CA GLU A 11 15.75 -1.22 -2.99
C GLU A 11 15.59 -2.73 -3.19
N GLN A 12 16.70 -3.48 -3.09
CA GLN A 12 16.72 -4.92 -3.26
C GLN A 12 15.93 -5.64 -2.16
N GLU A 13 16.09 -5.20 -0.90
CA GLU A 13 15.33 -5.75 0.23
C GLU A 13 13.83 -5.44 0.11
N VAL A 14 13.47 -4.21 -0.28
CA VAL A 14 12.06 -3.85 -0.52
C VAL A 14 11.47 -4.70 -1.64
N ALA A 15 12.15 -4.80 -2.79
CA ALA A 15 11.68 -5.57 -3.93
C ALA A 15 11.55 -7.06 -3.60
N GLN A 16 12.50 -7.62 -2.85
CA GLN A 16 12.44 -9.01 -2.39
C GLN A 16 11.23 -9.23 -1.49
N ARG A 17 10.99 -8.34 -0.52
CA ARG A 17 9.86 -8.47 0.39
C ARG A 17 8.52 -8.36 -0.34
N ILE A 18 8.42 -7.49 -1.33
CA ILE A 18 7.21 -7.33 -2.13
C ILE A 18 6.92 -8.59 -2.96
N ARG A 19 7.94 -9.24 -3.54
CA ARG A 19 7.78 -10.53 -4.25
C ARG A 19 7.22 -11.61 -3.32
N GLU A 20 7.79 -11.75 -2.12
CA GLU A 20 7.32 -12.72 -1.12
C GLU A 20 5.86 -12.46 -0.73
N LEU A 21 5.50 -11.20 -0.50
CA LEU A 21 4.12 -10.83 -0.17
C LEU A 21 3.16 -11.10 -1.33
N GLY A 22 3.55 -10.77 -2.56
CA GLY A 22 2.75 -11.05 -3.75
C GLY A 22 2.46 -12.55 -3.93
N GLN A 23 3.46 -13.40 -3.71
CA GLN A 23 3.30 -14.85 -3.72
C GLN A 23 2.35 -15.31 -2.61
N GLN A 24 2.54 -14.85 -1.37
CA GLN A 24 1.69 -15.22 -0.23
C GLN A 24 0.23 -14.83 -0.46
N ILE A 25 -0.02 -13.63 -0.99
CA ILE A 25 -1.37 -13.17 -1.31
C ILE A 25 -1.97 -13.99 -2.45
N THR A 26 -1.19 -14.27 -3.49
CA THR A 26 -1.61 -15.11 -4.62
C THR A 26 -2.05 -16.48 -4.14
N GLU A 27 -1.25 -17.14 -3.30
CA GLU A 27 -1.54 -18.45 -2.74
C GLU A 27 -2.79 -18.41 -1.84
N HIS A 28 -2.89 -17.39 -0.98
CA HIS A 28 -4.00 -17.25 -0.04
C HIS A 28 -5.35 -17.04 -0.73
N TYR A 29 -5.38 -16.24 -1.79
CA TYR A 29 -6.59 -15.89 -2.51
C TYR A 29 -6.82 -16.74 -3.78
N GLN A 30 -6.13 -17.89 -3.92
CA GLN A 30 -6.38 -18.78 -5.06
C GLN A 30 -7.85 -19.18 -5.13
N GLY A 31 -8.45 -19.00 -6.32
CA GLY A 31 -9.87 -19.30 -6.57
C GLY A 31 -10.84 -18.18 -6.20
N SER A 32 -10.37 -17.07 -5.61
CA SER A 32 -11.19 -15.86 -5.48
C SER A 32 -11.30 -15.12 -6.81
N SER A 33 -12.50 -14.69 -7.18
CA SER A 33 -12.75 -13.81 -8.33
C SER A 33 -12.75 -12.33 -7.99
N ASP A 34 -12.80 -11.98 -6.69
CA ASP A 34 -13.23 -10.66 -6.22
C ASP A 34 -12.17 -9.97 -5.35
N LEU A 35 -10.88 -10.18 -5.65
CA LEU A 35 -9.79 -9.51 -4.93
C LEU A 35 -9.73 -8.02 -5.31
N VAL A 36 -9.80 -7.15 -4.31
CA VAL A 36 -9.63 -5.70 -4.46
C VAL A 36 -8.50 -5.21 -3.56
N LEU A 37 -7.51 -4.54 -4.16
CA LEU A 37 -6.41 -3.90 -3.46
C LEU A 37 -6.75 -2.43 -3.24
N VAL A 38 -6.90 -2.01 -1.98
CA VAL A 38 -7.27 -0.63 -1.64
C VAL A 38 -6.08 0.11 -1.00
N GLY A 39 -5.54 1.10 -1.72
CA GLY A 39 -4.40 1.91 -1.29
C GLY A 39 -4.81 3.27 -0.69
N LEU A 40 -4.18 3.67 0.41
CA LEU A 40 -4.37 5.02 0.97
C LEU A 40 -3.42 6.03 0.34
N LEU A 41 -3.95 7.07 -0.29
CA LEU A 41 -3.15 8.16 -0.85
C LEU A 41 -2.63 9.13 0.24
N ARG A 42 -1.47 9.75 0.06
CA ARG A 42 -0.56 9.63 -1.10
C ARG A 42 0.55 8.61 -0.92
N GLY A 43 0.93 8.26 0.31
CA GLY A 43 2.17 7.52 0.59
C GLY A 43 2.21 6.09 0.07
N SER A 44 1.07 5.44 -0.16
CA SER A 44 1.04 4.02 -0.53
C SER A 44 1.27 3.74 -2.03
N PHE A 45 1.19 4.75 -2.91
CA PHE A 45 1.01 4.49 -4.34
C PHE A 45 2.14 3.67 -4.99
N VAL A 46 3.41 3.93 -4.63
CA VAL A 46 4.55 3.18 -5.17
C VAL A 46 4.52 1.74 -4.69
N PHE A 47 4.35 1.54 -3.38
CA PHE A 47 4.26 0.23 -2.77
C PHE A 47 3.09 -0.59 -3.35
N MET A 48 1.92 0.03 -3.50
CA MET A 48 0.74 -0.60 -4.09
C MET A 48 0.98 -1.02 -5.54
N ALA A 49 1.63 -0.17 -6.35
CA ALA A 49 1.94 -0.50 -7.73
C ALA A 49 2.94 -1.67 -7.84
N ASP A 50 3.96 -1.69 -6.98
CA ASP A 50 4.93 -2.79 -6.91
C ASP A 50 4.26 -4.09 -6.47
N LEU A 51 3.42 -4.04 -5.43
CA LEU A 51 2.72 -5.21 -4.90
C LEU A 51 1.69 -5.77 -5.89
N ALA A 52 0.88 -4.92 -6.51
CA ALA A 52 -0.13 -5.34 -7.48
C ALA A 52 0.49 -6.14 -8.65
N ARG A 53 1.70 -5.75 -9.10
CA ARG A 53 2.44 -6.48 -10.14
C ARG A 53 2.91 -7.88 -9.73
N GLN A 54 3.09 -8.13 -8.44
CA GLN A 54 3.55 -9.42 -7.91
C GLN A 54 2.38 -10.35 -7.52
N ILE A 55 1.13 -9.89 -7.59
CA ILE A 55 -0.04 -10.72 -7.32
C ILE A 55 -0.52 -11.33 -8.63
N HIS A 56 -0.38 -12.65 -8.77
CA HIS A 56 -0.72 -13.39 -10.00
C HIS A 56 -2.16 -13.89 -9.99
N LEU A 57 -3.10 -12.98 -9.71
CA LEU A 57 -4.54 -13.21 -9.74
C LEU A 57 -5.23 -12.03 -10.43
N THR A 58 -6.41 -12.27 -10.98
CA THR A 58 -7.28 -11.17 -11.40
C THR A 58 -7.69 -10.38 -10.17
N HIS A 59 -7.42 -9.07 -10.18
CA HIS A 59 -7.76 -8.19 -9.08
C HIS A 59 -8.06 -6.78 -9.58
N GLN A 60 -8.78 -6.02 -8.76
CA GLN A 60 -9.00 -4.60 -8.96
C GLN A 60 -8.10 -3.79 -8.04
N VAL A 61 -7.79 -2.55 -8.41
CA VAL A 61 -7.06 -1.60 -7.58
C VAL A 61 -7.94 -0.37 -7.40
N ASP A 62 -8.16 0.02 -6.15
CA ASP A 62 -8.87 1.25 -5.80
C ASP A 62 -7.99 2.09 -4.86
N PHE A 63 -8.21 3.39 -4.84
CA PHE A 63 -7.50 4.31 -3.98
C PHE A 63 -8.48 5.12 -3.14
N MET A 64 -8.07 5.45 -1.92
CA MET A 64 -8.84 6.34 -1.07
C MET A 64 -7.93 7.37 -0.43
N THR A 65 -8.44 8.59 -0.30
CA THR A 65 -7.76 9.65 0.44
C THR A 65 -8.37 9.73 1.83
N ALA A 66 -7.57 9.43 2.86
CA ALA A 66 -7.96 9.68 4.23
C ALA A 66 -7.47 11.08 4.65
N SER A 67 -8.40 12.01 4.87
CA SER A 67 -8.07 13.28 5.51
C SER A 67 -7.91 13.03 7.01
N SER A 68 -6.66 13.03 7.50
CA SER A 68 -6.36 12.99 8.93
C SER A 68 -5.88 14.38 9.39
N TYR A 69 -6.73 15.04 10.18
CA TYR A 69 -6.51 16.14 11.13
C TYR A 69 -5.83 17.45 10.67
N GLY A 70 -6.58 18.54 10.79
CA GLY A 70 -6.02 19.80 11.25
C GLY A 70 -5.42 19.63 12.66
N ASN A 71 -4.12 19.83 12.78
CA ASN A 71 -3.34 20.24 13.95
C ASN A 71 -3.51 19.55 15.33
N SER A 72 -4.25 18.44 15.49
CA SER A 72 -4.33 17.74 16.78
C SER A 72 -4.03 16.25 16.65
N MET A 73 -3.00 15.79 17.39
CA MET A 73 -2.68 14.39 17.64
C MET A 73 -3.75 13.70 18.53
N GLN A 74 -5.02 13.73 18.13
CA GLN A 74 -6.05 12.90 18.74
C GLN A 74 -6.88 12.23 17.65
N SER A 75 -6.93 10.90 17.67
CA SER A 75 -7.80 10.11 16.81
C SER A 75 -9.26 10.29 17.25
N SER A 76 -9.94 11.32 16.73
CA SER A 76 -11.39 11.22 16.55
C SER A 76 -11.69 10.05 15.60
N ARG A 77 -12.54 9.14 16.04
CA ARG A 77 -12.81 7.86 15.35
C ARG A 77 -13.69 8.03 14.10
N ASP A 78 -13.84 9.24 13.61
CA ASP A 78 -14.63 9.59 12.42
C ASP A 78 -13.70 9.81 11.22
N VAL A 79 -13.48 8.75 10.45
CA VAL A 79 -12.79 8.84 9.16
C VAL A 79 -13.82 9.24 8.10
N ARG A 80 -13.68 10.43 7.50
CA ARG A 80 -14.43 10.79 6.28
C ARG A 80 -13.76 10.14 5.08
N ILE A 81 -14.46 9.22 4.43
CA ILE A 81 -14.03 8.58 3.19
C ILE A 81 -14.40 9.52 2.04
N LEU A 82 -13.39 10.05 1.35
CA LEU A 82 -13.54 10.70 0.05
C LEU A 82 -13.03 9.72 -1.01
N LYS A 83 -13.88 9.42 -1.99
CA LYS A 83 -13.56 8.52 -3.10
C LYS A 83 -13.09 9.36 -4.28
N ASP A 84 -11.92 9.02 -4.84
CA ASP A 84 -11.40 9.57 -6.10
C ASP A 84 -11.34 8.45 -7.15
#